data_AF-A0A480ASC2-F1
#
_entry.id   AF-A0A480ASC2-F1
#
_cell.length_a   1.000
_cell.length_b   1.000
_cell.length_c   1.000
_cell.angle_alpha   90.00
_cell.angle_beta   90.00
_cell.angle_gamma   90.00
#
_symmetry.space_group_name_H-M   'P 1'
#
loop_
_entity.id
_entity.type
_entity.pdbx_description
1 polymer ?
#
loop_
_entity_poly.entity_id
_entity_poly.type
_entity_poly.pdbx_seq_one_letter_code
_entity_poly.pdbx_strand_id
1 'polypeptide(L)'
;MSAPIPHPLKHPVELKRADGSVIETISELQLHRLKGGDARKVLNLREKGAGDFIAALLCASARIPPSTFDQLDAEDIVAAAEVAGGFLGVAPAISKT
;
A
#
# COMPACT_ATOMS: atom_id res chain seq x y z
N MET A 1 12.66 -2.84 -15.58
CA MET A 1 11.69 -2.45 -14.55
C MET A 1 12.47 -1.73 -13.44
N SER A 2 11.91 -0.70 -12.82
CA SER A 2 12.55 -0.01 -11.68
C SER A 2 12.64 -0.95 -10.49
N ALA A 3 13.71 -0.86 -9.70
CA ALA A 3 13.80 -1.53 -8.41
C ALA A 3 12.66 -1.05 -7.48
N PRO A 4 12.14 -1.90 -6.57
CA PRO A 4 11.23 -1.46 -5.52
C PRO A 4 11.88 -0.40 -4.64
N ILE A 5 11.06 0.48 -4.06
CA ILE A 5 11.48 1.41 -3.03
C ILE A 5 11.19 0.76 -1.67
N PRO A 6 12.21 0.46 -0.85
CA PRO A 6 11.99 -0.05 0.50
C PRO A 6 11.36 1.03 1.38
N HIS A 7 10.38 0.64 2.19
CA HIS A 7 9.73 1.51 3.17
C HIS A 7 9.63 0.78 4.51
N PRO A 8 10.49 1.11 5.49
CA PRO A 8 10.47 0.44 6.79
C PRO A 8 9.19 0.78 7.55
N LEU A 9 8.61 -0.24 8.18
CA LEU A 9 7.43 -0.10 9.04
C LEU A 9 7.87 0.22 10.46
N LYS A 10 7.21 1.19 11.08
CA LYS A 10 7.34 1.43 12.53
C LYS A 10 6.69 0.33 13.33
N HIS A 11 5.61 -0.23 12.81
CA HIS A 11 4.84 -1.32 13.42
C HIS A 11 4.85 -2.55 12.49
N PRO A 12 5.72 -3.55 12.74
CA PRO A 12 5.76 -4.76 11.93
C PRO A 12 4.43 -5.52 11.96
N VAL A 13 4.03 -6.11 10.83
CA VAL A 13 2.76 -6.82 10.66
C VAL A 13 2.96 -8.26 10.21
N GLU A 14 1.96 -9.11 10.41
CA GLU A 14 2.01 -10.51 9.99
C GLU A 14 1.40 -10.68 8.60
N LEU A 15 2.16 -11.32 7.71
CA LEU A 15 1.61 -11.91 6.49
C LEU A 15 0.98 -13.25 6.84
N LYS A 16 -0.31 -13.42 6.59
CA LYS A 16 -1.04 -14.65 6.88
C LYS A 16 -1.51 -15.33 5.61
N ARG A 17 -1.54 -16.67 5.64
CA ARG A 17 -2.26 -17.48 4.66
C ARG A 17 -3.77 -17.33 4.86
N ALA A 18 -4.53 -17.79 3.88
CA ALA A 18 -5.99 -17.85 3.94
C ALA A 18 -6.52 -18.68 5.12
N ASP A 19 -5.74 -19.63 5.63
CA ASP A 19 -6.07 -20.45 6.81
C ASP A 19 -5.74 -19.77 8.15
N GLY A 20 -5.22 -18.54 8.14
CA GLY A 20 -4.83 -17.78 9.32
C GLY A 20 -3.42 -18.06 9.84
N SER A 21 -2.69 -19.01 9.25
CA SER A 21 -1.30 -19.27 9.63
C SER A 21 -0.37 -18.13 9.21
N VAL A 22 0.54 -17.73 10.10
CA VAL A 22 1.57 -16.72 9.82
C VAL A 22 2.60 -17.30 8.87
N ILE A 23 2.83 -16.61 7.75
CA ILE A 23 3.90 -16.90 6.78
C ILE A 23 5.19 -16.26 7.25
N GLU A 24 5.14 -14.96 7.53
CA GLU A 24 6.27 -14.15 7.97
C GLU A 24 5.82 -12.86 8.66
N THR A 25 6.74 -12.24 9.40
CA THR A 25 6.59 -10.88 9.92
C THR A 25 7.24 -9.91 8.95
N ILE A 26 6.45 -8.96 8.44
CA ILE A 26 6.90 -7.90 7.55
C ILE A 26 7.26 -6.67 8.39
N SER A 27 8.53 -6.27 8.35
CA SER A 27 9.03 -5.02 8.94
C SER A 27 9.37 -3.95 7.91
N GLU A 28 9.26 -4.27 6.62
CA GLU A 28 9.57 -3.36 5.51
C GLU A 28 8.67 -3.69 4.30
N LEU A 29 8.02 -2.67 3.74
CA LEU A 29 7.28 -2.81 2.48
C LEU A 29 8.21 -2.58 1.30
N GLN A 30 8.08 -3.43 0.27
CA GLN A 30 8.74 -3.23 -1.02
C GLN A 30 7.77 -2.55 -1.99
N LEU A 31 7.85 -1.22 -2.10
CA LEU A 31 6.90 -0.46 -2.91
C LEU A 31 7.30 -0.47 -4.39
N HIS A 32 6.50 -1.15 -5.20
CA HIS A 32 6.69 -1.23 -6.65
C HIS A 32 5.86 -0.18 -7.39
N ARG A 33 6.42 0.33 -8.49
CA ARG A 33 5.65 1.11 -9.47
C ARG A 33 4.54 0.23 -10.06
N LEU A 34 3.36 0.81 -10.20
CA LEU A 34 2.21 0.13 -10.79
C LEU A 34 2.34 0.03 -12.32
N LYS A 35 1.92 -1.10 -12.88
CA LYS A 35 1.68 -1.21 -14.33
C LYS A 35 0.35 -0.55 -14.67
N GLY A 36 0.16 -0.19 -15.94
CA GLY A 36 -1.05 0.53 -16.39
C GLY A 36 -2.37 -0.17 -16.03
N GLY A 37 -2.41 -1.50 -16.02
CA GLY A 37 -3.59 -2.27 -15.60
C GLY A 37 -3.94 -2.07 -14.12
N ASP A 38 -2.95 -2.10 -13.24
CA ASP A 38 -3.14 -1.92 -11.79
C ASP A 38 -3.41 -0.44 -11.47
N ALA A 39 -2.69 0.48 -12.13
CA ALA A 39 -2.94 1.91 -12.02
C ALA A 39 -4.39 2.27 -12.37
N ARG A 40 -4.94 1.71 -13.47
CA ARG A 40 -6.34 1.91 -13.85
C ARG A 40 -7.30 1.41 -12.76
N LYS A 41 -7.06 0.21 -12.22
CA LYS A 41 -7.91 -0.36 -11.16
C LYS A 41 -7.91 0.52 -9.91
N VAL A 42 -6.72 0.96 -9.48
CA VAL A 42 -6.56 1.84 -8.31
C VAL A 42 -7.26 3.19 -8.54
N LEU A 43 -7.03 3.84 -9.68
CA LEU A 43 -7.63 5.15 -10.00
C LEU A 43 -9.17 5.08 -10.08
N ASN A 44 -9.75 3.99 -10.56
CA ASN A 44 -11.19 3.79 -10.60
C ASN A 44 -11.82 3.67 -9.19
N LEU A 45 -11.03 3.39 -8.15
CA LEU A 45 -11.51 3.34 -6.77
C LEU A 45 -11.49 4.71 -6.09
N ARG A 46 -10.90 5.74 -6.72
CA ARG A 46 -10.88 7.10 -6.19
C ARG A 46 -12.28 7.67 -5.94
N GLU A 47 -13.25 7.28 -6.76
CA GLU A 47 -14.66 7.69 -6.63
C GLU A 47 -15.39 6.98 -5.48
N LYS A 48 -14.86 5.85 -4.98
CA LYS A 48 -15.46 5.09 -3.87
C LYS A 48 -15.08 5.62 -2.49
N GLY A 49 -13.95 6.32 -2.40
CA GLY A 49 -13.49 6.95 -1.17
C GLY A 49 -11.97 6.89 -1.01
N ALA A 50 -11.44 7.75 -0.14
CA ALA A 50 -10.01 7.84 0.12
C ALA A 50 -9.44 6.54 0.72
N GLY A 51 -10.20 5.88 1.62
CA GLY A 51 -9.80 4.61 2.24
C GLY A 51 -9.59 3.49 1.22
N ASP A 52 -10.60 3.21 0.40
CA ASP A 52 -10.53 2.17 -0.65
C ASP A 52 -9.42 2.44 -1.67
N PHE A 53 -9.22 3.71 -2.03
CA PHE A 53 -8.15 4.12 -2.93
C PHE A 53 -6.77 3.83 -2.33
N ILE A 54 -6.53 4.24 -1.07
CA ILE A 54 -5.25 4.03 -0.38
C ILE A 54 -4.99 2.53 -0.19
N ALA A 55 -5.99 1.77 0.26
CA ALA A 55 -5.87 0.33 0.44
C ALA A 55 -5.47 -0.38 -0.86
N ALA A 56 -6.15 -0.06 -1.97
CA ALA A 56 -5.85 -0.64 -3.27
C ALA A 56 -4.47 -0.23 -3.78
N LEU A 57 -4.07 1.04 -3.60
CA LEU A 57 -2.76 1.55 -3.97
C LEU A 57 -1.65 0.79 -3.25
N LEU A 58 -1.74 0.67 -1.93
CA LEU A 58 -0.71 0.01 -1.12
C LEU A 58 -0.69 -1.51 -1.35
N CYS A 59 -1.84 -2.18 -1.42
CA CYS A 59 -1.87 -3.61 -1.73
C CYS A 59 -1.23 -3.90 -3.10
N ALA A 60 -1.55 -3.10 -4.12
CA ALA A 60 -0.98 -3.29 -5.46
C ALA A 60 0.52 -2.93 -5.51
N SER A 61 0.94 -1.88 -4.81
CA SER A 61 2.34 -1.43 -4.82
C SER A 61 3.23 -2.34 -3.99
N ALA A 62 2.84 -2.66 -2.76
CA ALA A 62 3.60 -3.50 -1.83
C ALA A 62 3.43 -5.00 -2.07
N ARG A 63 2.48 -5.40 -2.93
CA ARG A 63 2.13 -6.80 -3.24
C ARG A 63 1.71 -7.60 -2.00
N ILE A 64 1.03 -6.94 -1.07
CA ILE A 64 0.46 -7.55 0.13
C ILE A 64 -1.04 -7.78 -0.06
N PRO A 65 -1.63 -8.80 0.60
CA PRO A 65 -3.06 -9.00 0.60
C PRO A 65 -3.77 -7.93 1.47
N PRO A 66 -5.08 -7.67 1.24
CA PRO A 66 -5.85 -6.74 2.07
C PRO A 66 -5.81 -7.05 3.56
N SER A 67 -5.82 -8.33 3.94
CA SER A 67 -5.72 -8.76 5.34
C SER A 67 -4.41 -8.35 6.03
N THR A 68 -3.34 -8.12 5.27
CA THR A 68 -2.08 -7.58 5.80
C THR A 68 -2.12 -6.05 5.85
N PHE A 69 -2.74 -5.41 4.86
CA PHE A 69 -2.99 -3.97 4.90
C PHE A 69 -3.83 -3.56 6.12
N ASP A 70 -4.87 -4.32 6.45
CA ASP A 70 -5.77 -4.03 7.58
C ASP A 70 -5.07 -4.07 8.96
N GLN A 71 -3.87 -4.65 9.03
CA GLN A 71 -3.03 -4.69 10.24
C GLN A 71 -2.04 -3.54 10.32
N LEU A 72 -1.82 -2.78 9.24
CA LEU A 72 -0.87 -1.68 9.22
C LEU A 72 -1.34 -0.57 10.14
N ASP A 73 -0.39 0.02 10.86
CA ASP A 73 -0.67 1.23 11.62
C ASP A 73 -1.01 2.40 10.68
N ALA A 74 -1.88 3.30 11.14
CA ALA A 74 -2.31 4.44 10.34
C ALA A 74 -1.14 5.35 9.93
N GLU A 75 -0.12 5.50 10.78
CA GLU A 75 1.08 6.29 10.45
C GLU A 75 1.87 5.64 9.32
N ASP A 76 2.08 4.32 9.39
CA ASP A 76 2.76 3.55 8.34
C ASP A 76 1.97 3.59 7.02
N ILE A 77 0.63 3.53 7.08
CA ILE A 77 -0.23 3.68 5.90
C ILE A 77 -0.02 5.04 5.25
N VAL A 78 -0.07 6.13 6.00
CA VAL A 78 0.07 7.49 5.47
C VAL A 78 1.44 7.68 4.83
N ALA A 79 2.51 7.24 5.51
CA ALA A 79 3.88 7.38 5.01
C ALA A 79 4.13 6.54 3.75
N ALA A 80 3.66 5.30 3.71
CA ALA A 80 3.77 4.45 2.52
C ALA A 80 2.92 4.99 1.35
N ALA A 81 1.73 5.54 1.63
CA ALA A 81 0.83 6.08 0.61
C ALA A 81 1.40 7.32 -0.07
N GLU A 82 2.18 8.14 0.63
CA GLU A 82 2.91 9.26 0.05
C GLU A 82 3.91 8.80 -1.02
N VAL A 83 4.71 7.77 -0.71
CA VAL A 83 5.67 7.19 -1.66
C VAL A 83 4.95 6.56 -2.85
N ALA A 84 3.93 5.73 -2.59
CA ALA A 84 3.19 5.03 -3.64
C ALA A 84 2.38 5.98 -4.52
N GLY A 85 1.81 7.06 -3.96
CA GLY A 85 1.08 8.10 -4.70
C GLY A 85 1.95 8.81 -5.72
N GLY A 86 3.24 9.00 -5.39
CA GLY A 86 4.25 9.53 -6.31
C GLY A 86 4.38 8.73 -7.61
N PHE A 87 4.07 7.43 -7.63
CA PHE A 87 4.09 6.63 -8.85
C PHE A 87 2.98 6.95 -9.83
N LEU A 88 1.85 7.46 -9.34
CA LEU A 88 0.70 7.85 -10.15
C LEU A 88 0.75 9.33 -10.55
N GLY A 89 1.72 10.10 -10.04
CA GLY A 89 1.69 11.57 -10.14
C GLY A 89 0.52 12.18 -9.37
N VAL A 90 -0.04 11.44 -8.40
CA VAL A 90 -1.17 11.86 -7.58
C VAL A 90 -0.64 12.03 -6.16
N ALA A 91 -0.58 13.27 -5.66
CA ALA A 91 -0.33 13.49 -4.25
C ALA A 91 -1.54 12.95 -3.46
N PRO A 92 -1.35 12.15 -2.41
CA PRO A 92 -2.47 11.76 -1.57
C PRO A 92 -3.04 13.03 -0.91
N ALA A 93 -4.37 13.16 -0.88
CA ALA A 93 -5.07 14.37 -0.44
C ALA A 93 -5.00 14.63 1.09
N ILE A 94 -3.93 14.15 1.73
CA ILE A 94 -3.65 14.23 3.17
C ILE A 94 -2.63 15.34 3.48
N SER A 95 -1.99 15.91 2.46
CA SER A 95 -1.07 17.03 2.65
C SER A 95 -1.83 18.36 2.62
N LYS A 96 -2.24 18.80 3.81
CA LYS A 96 -2.37 20.19 4.33
C LYS A 96 -3.57 20.36 5.26
N THR A 97 -3.28 20.41 6.57
CA THR A 97 -3.84 21.39 7.52
C THR A 97 -2.74 21.76 8.49
#